data_AF-A0A382K2Y2-F1
#
_entry.id   AF-A0A382K2Y2-F1
#
_cell.length_a   1.000
_cell.length_b   1.000
_cell.length_c   1.000
_cell.angle_alpha   90.00
_cell.angle_beta   90.00
_cell.angle_gamma   90.00
#
_symmetry.space_group_name_H-M   'P 1'
#
loop_
_entity.id
_entity.type
_entity.pdbx_description
1 polymer ?
#
loop_
_entity_poly.entity_id
_entity_poly.type
_entity_poly.pdbx_seq_one_letter_code
_entity_poly.pdbx_strand_id
1 'polypeptide(L)'
;MGYHVPVMVQEVTDGLVVDPDGTYMDATAGGGGHSEALLHAIGKQGHLIAVDRDWEAVEASQARLSTDARAVVWQGSFAELSGLLAEQGGGALSGVLFDLGVSSHQIDVPGRGFSYREDGPLDMRMDPAAGQSAADLLAVCNETELAELIKRYGEERQARRIARAICRKRKLEPMRTTQGLRRVVAATQPQMLNKTLARVFQALRIAVNDELGQLKAGLHAAVSMLKPGGRLAVI
;
A
#
# COMPACT_ATOMS: atom_id res chain seq x y z
N MET A 1 -18.03 12.49 8.96
CA MET A 1 -17.57 11.90 7.67
C MET A 1 -17.70 10.40 7.82
N GLY A 2 -18.49 9.74 6.97
CA GLY A 2 -18.63 8.29 7.03
C GLY A 2 -17.32 7.65 6.58
N TYR A 3 -16.59 7.03 7.51
CA TYR A 3 -15.40 6.27 7.14
C TYR A 3 -15.80 5.10 6.24
N HIS A 4 -14.97 4.84 5.23
CA HIS A 4 -15.13 3.75 4.28
C HIS A 4 -15.25 2.42 5.03
N VAL A 5 -16.30 1.65 4.73
CA VAL A 5 -16.44 0.27 5.26
C VAL A 5 -15.30 -0.56 4.67
N PRO A 6 -14.50 -1.25 5.49
CA PRO A 6 -13.37 -2.02 4.98
C PRO A 6 -13.83 -3.14 4.03
N VAL A 7 -13.02 -3.44 3.01
CA VAL A 7 -13.34 -4.48 2.03
C VAL A 7 -13.38 -5.84 2.73
N MET A 8 -14.45 -6.61 2.51
CA MET A 8 -14.61 -7.96 3.06
C MET A 8 -14.42 -8.04 4.59
N VAL A 9 -14.85 -7.00 5.31
CA VAL A 9 -14.60 -6.87 6.76
C VAL A 9 -15.11 -8.08 7.55
N GLN A 10 -16.30 -8.60 7.20
CA GLN A 10 -16.91 -9.73 7.90
C GLN A 10 -16.15 -11.04 7.62
N GLU A 11 -15.78 -11.28 6.36
CA GLU A 11 -15.00 -12.44 5.96
C GLU A 11 -13.61 -12.43 6.61
N VAL A 12 -13.00 -11.25 6.77
CA VAL A 12 -11.75 -11.08 7.50
C VAL A 12 -11.93 -11.39 8.97
N THR A 13 -12.92 -10.81 9.66
CA THR A 13 -13.07 -11.04 11.11
C THR A 13 -13.40 -12.50 11.41
N ASP A 14 -14.34 -13.09 10.69
CA ASP A 14 -14.77 -14.48 10.90
C ASP A 14 -13.67 -15.47 10.47
N GLY A 15 -12.95 -15.11 9.41
CA GLY A 15 -11.87 -15.91 8.84
C GLY A 15 -10.57 -15.81 9.62
N LEU A 16 -10.26 -14.70 10.30
CA LEU A 16 -8.97 -14.49 10.95
C LEU A 16 -8.99 -14.79 12.45
N VAL A 17 -10.09 -14.46 13.15
CA VAL A 17 -10.16 -14.56 14.62
C VAL A 17 -10.40 -16.02 15.05
N VAL A 18 -9.30 -16.74 15.27
CA VAL A 18 -9.31 -18.12 15.80
C VAL A 18 -9.26 -18.23 17.33
N ASP A 19 -8.83 -17.19 18.01
CA ASP A 19 -8.58 -17.15 19.45
C ASP A 19 -8.90 -15.74 19.97
N PRO A 20 -10.04 -15.53 20.65
CA PRO A 20 -10.43 -14.21 21.12
C PRO A 20 -9.39 -13.55 22.03
N ASP A 21 -8.58 -14.32 22.75
CA ASP A 21 -7.55 -13.78 23.65
C ASP A 21 -6.15 -13.73 23.00
N GLY A 22 -6.10 -13.99 21.69
CA GLY A 22 -4.87 -13.99 20.89
C GLY A 22 -4.35 -12.60 20.51
N THR A 23 -3.10 -12.57 20.06
CA THR A 23 -2.49 -11.39 19.42
C THR A 23 -2.70 -11.41 17.91
N TYR A 24 -3.21 -10.32 17.37
CA TYR A 24 -3.47 -10.12 15.95
C TYR A 24 -2.65 -8.97 15.40
N MET A 25 -2.35 -9.05 14.11
CA MET A 25 -1.65 -8.00 13.41
C MET A 25 -2.41 -7.57 12.17
N ASP A 26 -2.73 -6.29 12.08
CA ASP A 26 -3.16 -5.64 10.84
C ASP A 26 -1.97 -4.90 10.27
N ALA A 27 -1.39 -5.45 9.23
CA ALA A 27 -0.06 -5.03 8.80
C ALA A 27 -0.09 -4.01 7.64
N THR A 28 -1.30 -3.66 7.18
CA THR A 28 -1.61 -2.56 6.26
C THR A 28 -2.75 -1.73 6.85
N ALA A 29 -2.56 -1.26 8.08
CA ALA A 29 -3.66 -0.72 8.88
C ALA A 29 -4.41 0.43 8.20
N GLY A 30 -3.72 1.21 7.34
CA GLY A 30 -4.32 2.35 6.69
C GLY A 30 -4.93 3.29 7.73
N GLY A 31 -6.17 3.71 7.49
CA GLY A 31 -6.92 4.52 8.47
C GLY A 31 -7.46 3.76 9.70
N GLY A 32 -7.12 2.49 9.89
CA GLY A 32 -7.55 1.66 11.03
C GLY A 32 -8.89 0.93 10.83
N GLY A 33 -9.34 0.75 9.59
CA GLY A 33 -10.64 0.15 9.26
C GLY A 33 -10.79 -1.28 9.72
N HIS A 34 -9.99 -2.20 9.18
CA HIS A 34 -9.99 -3.58 9.62
C HIS A 34 -9.48 -3.73 11.05
N SER A 35 -8.47 -2.95 11.44
CA SER A 35 -7.97 -2.87 12.82
C SER A 35 -9.09 -2.68 13.86
N GLU A 36 -9.97 -1.69 13.67
CA GLU A 36 -11.11 -1.44 14.58
C GLU A 36 -12.08 -2.63 14.59
N ALA A 37 -12.37 -3.22 13.43
CA ALA A 37 -13.23 -4.39 13.33
C ALA A 37 -12.63 -5.62 14.04
N LEU A 38 -11.32 -5.83 13.93
CA LEU A 38 -10.61 -6.89 14.64
C LEU A 38 -10.64 -6.67 16.15
N LEU A 39 -10.44 -5.43 16.63
CA LEU A 39 -10.55 -5.10 18.06
C LEU A 39 -11.95 -5.40 18.62
N HIS A 40 -13.00 -5.15 17.85
CA HIS A 40 -14.36 -5.51 18.23
C HIS A 40 -14.61 -7.03 18.25
N ALA A 41 -13.89 -7.79 17.42
CA ALA A 41 -14.03 -9.24 17.32
C ALA A 41 -13.22 -10.01 18.38
N ILE A 42 -12.13 -9.43 18.90
CA ILE A 42 -11.29 -10.08 19.93
C ILE A 42 -11.79 -9.80 21.36
N GLY A 43 -11.50 -10.74 22.26
CA GLY A 43 -11.82 -10.71 23.68
C GLY A 43 -11.00 -9.69 24.48
N LYS A 44 -11.35 -9.52 25.76
CA LYS A 44 -10.73 -8.49 26.63
C LYS A 44 -9.24 -8.68 26.86
N GLN A 45 -8.73 -9.89 26.68
CA GLN A 45 -7.30 -10.20 26.80
C GLN A 45 -6.58 -10.28 25.45
N GLY A 46 -7.31 -10.14 24.34
CA GLY A 46 -6.73 -10.08 23.01
C GLY A 46 -5.95 -8.79 22.79
N HIS A 47 -5.02 -8.83 21.84
CA HIS A 47 -4.16 -7.69 21.49
C HIS A 47 -4.18 -7.45 19.98
N LEU A 48 -4.11 -6.20 19.56
CA LEU A 48 -3.96 -5.82 18.16
C LEU A 48 -2.71 -4.96 17.96
N ILE A 49 -1.92 -5.35 16.97
CA ILE A 49 -0.80 -4.56 16.45
C ILE A 49 -1.19 -4.05 15.06
N ALA A 50 -1.34 -2.74 14.91
CA ALA A 50 -1.63 -2.08 13.65
C ALA A 50 -0.34 -1.45 13.09
N VAL A 51 -0.01 -1.74 11.84
CA VAL A 51 1.21 -1.25 11.19
C VAL A 51 0.89 -0.58 9.86
N ASP A 52 1.50 0.58 9.62
CA ASP A 52 1.55 1.19 8.31
C ASP A 52 2.87 1.96 8.13
N ARG A 53 3.34 2.10 6.90
CA ARG A 53 4.53 2.90 6.56
C ARG A 53 4.20 4.36 6.34
N ASP A 54 2.94 4.66 6.02
CA ASP A 54 2.45 6.01 5.78
C ASP A 54 2.12 6.69 7.12
N TRP A 55 2.84 7.77 7.44
CA TRP A 55 2.65 8.49 8.70
C TRP A 55 1.23 9.06 8.85
N GLU A 56 0.57 9.46 7.75
CA GLU A 56 -0.81 9.97 7.79
C GLU A 56 -1.80 8.84 8.13
N ALA A 57 -1.53 7.63 7.64
CA ALA A 57 -2.31 6.44 7.97
C ALA A 57 -2.13 6.07 9.46
N VAL A 58 -0.89 6.10 9.93
CA VAL A 58 -0.56 5.85 11.34
C VAL A 58 -1.26 6.85 12.26
N GLU A 59 -1.22 8.15 11.96
CA GLU A 59 -1.92 9.18 12.75
C GLU A 59 -3.44 8.93 12.77
N ALA A 60 -4.04 8.62 11.62
CA ALA A 60 -5.46 8.32 11.52
C ALA A 60 -5.85 7.05 12.29
N SER A 61 -5.04 6.00 12.22
CA SER A 61 -5.24 4.74 12.94
C SER A 61 -5.07 4.95 14.46
N GLN A 62 -4.05 5.70 14.89
CA GLN A 62 -3.87 6.07 16.30
C GLN A 62 -5.08 6.81 16.85
N ALA A 63 -5.58 7.81 16.12
CA ALA A 63 -6.77 8.55 16.54
C ALA A 63 -7.99 7.62 16.68
N ARG A 64 -8.20 6.72 15.70
CA ARG A 64 -9.33 5.77 15.70
C ARG A 64 -9.24 4.76 16.84
N LEU A 65 -8.07 4.23 17.12
CA LEU A 65 -7.87 3.14 18.08
C LEU A 65 -7.54 3.63 19.50
N SER A 66 -7.44 4.95 19.70
CA SER A 66 -6.95 5.59 20.94
C SER A 66 -7.70 5.21 22.22
N THR A 67 -8.96 4.76 22.13
CA THR A 67 -9.79 4.43 23.29
C THR A 67 -9.61 3.00 23.80
N ASP A 68 -8.89 2.15 23.07
CA ASP A 68 -8.72 0.74 23.41
C ASP A 68 -7.25 0.41 23.70
N ALA A 69 -6.94 0.15 24.97
CA ALA A 69 -5.59 -0.16 25.43
C ALA A 69 -5.03 -1.48 24.87
N ARG A 70 -5.86 -2.32 24.24
CA ARG A 70 -5.43 -3.56 23.56
C ARG A 70 -4.72 -3.28 22.23
N ALA A 71 -4.83 -2.07 21.70
CA ALA A 71 -4.31 -1.67 20.41
C ALA A 71 -2.98 -0.92 20.53
N VAL A 72 -2.01 -1.29 19.69
CA VAL A 72 -0.79 -0.53 19.47
C VAL A 72 -0.67 -0.22 17.99
N VAL A 73 -0.41 1.04 17.65
CA VAL A 73 -0.17 1.47 16.26
C VAL A 73 1.29 1.84 16.10
N TRP A 74 1.94 1.26 15.10
CA TRP A 74 3.34 1.45 14.82
C TRP A 74 3.57 1.91 13.38
N GLN A 75 4.48 2.88 13.21
CA GLN A 75 4.92 3.29 11.89
C GLN A 75 6.14 2.49 11.45
N GLY A 76 6.00 1.80 10.33
CA GLY A 76 7.14 1.24 9.61
C GLY A 76 6.73 0.16 8.63
N SER A 77 7.70 -0.63 8.22
CA SER A 77 7.53 -1.62 7.16
C SER A 77 7.34 -3.03 7.71
N PHE A 78 6.77 -3.88 6.86
CA PHE A 78 6.66 -5.31 7.11
C PHE A 78 7.99 -6.01 7.42
N ALA A 79 9.09 -5.52 6.82
CA ALA A 79 10.41 -6.10 7.01
C ALA A 79 10.95 -5.90 8.43
N GLU A 80 10.47 -4.86 9.12
CA GLU A 80 10.92 -4.47 10.46
C GLU A 80 10.11 -5.12 11.59
N LEU A 81 9.01 -5.83 11.25
CA LEU A 81 8.10 -6.48 12.19
C LEU A 81 8.76 -7.52 13.11
N SER A 82 9.84 -8.16 12.66
CA SER A 82 10.54 -9.19 13.46
C SER A 82 11.23 -8.60 14.68
N GLY A 83 11.73 -7.37 14.58
CA GLY A 83 12.26 -6.63 15.73
C GLY A 83 11.15 -6.25 16.72
N LEU A 84 10.02 -5.77 16.21
CA LEU A 84 8.91 -5.30 17.04
C LEU A 84 8.26 -6.41 17.89
N LEU A 85 8.06 -7.60 17.31
CA LEU A 85 7.51 -8.74 18.06
C LEU A 85 8.48 -9.25 19.14
N ALA A 86 9.79 -9.14 18.92
CA ALA A 86 10.79 -9.47 19.94
C ALA A 86 10.76 -8.47 21.10
N GLU A 87 10.57 -7.18 20.81
CA GLU A 87 10.48 -6.11 21.83
C GLU A 87 9.19 -6.17 22.65
N GLN A 88 8.07 -6.60 22.06
CA GLN A 88 6.76 -6.70 22.71
C GLN A 88 6.54 -8.02 23.49
N GLY A 89 7.62 -8.74 23.82
CA GLY A 89 7.56 -9.95 24.66
C GLY A 89 7.43 -11.28 23.91
N GLY A 90 7.70 -11.31 22.60
CA GLY A 90 8.03 -12.55 21.87
C GLY A 90 6.88 -13.56 21.74
N GLY A 91 5.63 -13.10 21.67
CA GLY A 91 4.47 -13.95 21.42
C GLY A 91 4.30 -14.32 19.94
N ALA A 92 3.90 -15.56 19.67
CA ALA A 92 3.48 -15.96 18.33
C ALA A 92 2.08 -15.41 18.00
N LEU A 93 1.91 -14.90 16.80
CA LEU A 93 0.67 -14.28 16.32
C LEU A 93 -0.43 -15.32 16.11
N SER A 94 -1.65 -14.96 16.48
CA SER A 94 -2.87 -15.76 16.25
C SER A 94 -3.48 -15.47 14.88
N GLY A 95 -3.26 -14.25 14.37
CA GLY A 95 -3.62 -13.92 12.99
C GLY A 95 -2.86 -12.72 12.45
N VAL A 96 -2.67 -12.72 11.13
CA VAL A 96 -2.10 -11.59 10.37
C VAL A 96 -2.99 -11.23 9.20
N LEU A 97 -3.27 -9.94 9.02
CA LEU A 97 -3.99 -9.38 7.89
C LEU A 97 -3.05 -8.54 7.01
N PHE A 98 -3.20 -8.72 5.70
CA PHE A 98 -2.71 -7.84 4.65
C PHE A 98 -3.89 -7.39 3.78
N ASP A 99 -4.27 -6.13 3.81
CA ASP A 99 -5.18 -5.47 2.86
C ASP A 99 -4.35 -4.70 1.84
N LEU A 100 -4.05 -5.34 0.71
CA LEU A 100 -3.07 -4.81 -0.24
C LEU A 100 -3.70 -3.76 -1.14
N GLY A 101 -3.04 -2.60 -1.22
CA GLY A 101 -3.42 -1.57 -2.16
C GLY A 101 -3.04 -0.19 -1.69
N VAL A 102 -3.90 0.76 -2.02
CA VAL A 102 -3.78 2.16 -1.63
C VAL A 102 -4.98 2.51 -0.78
N SER A 103 -4.77 3.32 0.25
CA SER A 103 -5.87 3.84 1.03
C SER A 103 -6.68 4.86 0.22
N SER A 104 -7.97 5.03 0.55
CA SER A 104 -8.78 6.08 -0.07
C SER A 104 -8.14 7.46 0.13
N HIS A 105 -7.56 7.70 1.31
CA HIS A 105 -6.84 8.94 1.62
C HIS A 105 -5.69 9.22 0.64
N GLN A 106 -4.87 8.21 0.31
CA GLN A 106 -3.79 8.36 -0.67
C GLN A 106 -4.31 8.74 -2.07
N ILE A 107 -5.51 8.30 -2.44
CA ILE A 107 -6.14 8.58 -3.74
C ILE A 107 -6.86 9.94 -3.74
N ASP A 108 -7.49 10.29 -2.62
CA ASP A 108 -8.32 11.48 -2.47
C ASP A 108 -7.51 12.75 -2.16
N VAL A 109 -6.25 12.62 -1.71
CA VAL A 109 -5.33 13.74 -1.51
C VAL A 109 -4.45 13.94 -2.76
N PRO A 110 -4.69 14.98 -3.58
CA PRO A 110 -3.95 15.17 -4.84
C PRO A 110 -2.45 15.36 -4.63
N GLY A 111 -2.07 15.96 -3.50
CA GLY A 111 -0.69 16.15 -3.07
C GLY A 111 0.13 14.86 -2.96
N ARG A 112 -0.52 13.69 -2.84
CA ARG A 112 0.15 12.39 -2.76
C ARG A 112 0.49 11.80 -4.14
N GLY A 113 -0.16 12.28 -5.21
CA GLY A 113 0.19 11.90 -6.58
C GLY A 113 -0.23 10.50 -7.04
N PHE A 114 -1.07 9.79 -6.28
CA PHE A 114 -1.54 8.44 -6.65
C PHE A 114 -2.65 8.43 -7.71
N SER A 115 -3.29 9.57 -7.96
CA SER A 115 -4.45 9.70 -8.84
C SER A 115 -4.15 10.55 -10.08
N TYR A 116 -4.75 10.19 -11.20
CA TYR A 116 -4.75 10.97 -12.46
C TYR A 116 -6.05 11.75 -12.69
N ARG A 117 -6.92 11.81 -11.66
CA ARG A 117 -8.19 12.55 -11.69
C ARG A 117 -7.95 14.03 -11.46
N GLU A 118 -7.21 14.36 -10.41
CA GLU A 118 -6.81 15.72 -10.04
C GLU A 118 -5.31 15.90 -10.29
N ASP A 119 -4.86 17.14 -10.49
CA ASP A 119 -3.43 17.41 -10.68
C ASP A 119 -2.71 17.47 -9.34
N GLY A 120 -1.48 17.00 -9.33
CA GLY A 120 -0.63 16.94 -8.16
C GLY A 120 0.80 16.59 -8.54
N PRO A 121 1.74 16.66 -7.58
CA PRO A 121 3.10 16.19 -7.82
C PRO A 121 3.09 14.71 -8.20
N LEU A 122 3.96 14.32 -9.12
CA LEU A 122 4.12 12.92 -9.51
C LEU A 122 4.99 12.21 -8.45
N ASP A 123 4.41 11.99 -7.26
CA ASP A 123 5.11 11.42 -6.11
C ASP A 123 4.91 9.90 -5.99
N MET A 124 3.70 9.45 -5.62
CA MET A 124 3.31 8.05 -5.46
C MET A 124 4.02 7.27 -4.34
N ARG A 125 4.81 7.92 -3.47
CA ARG A 125 5.39 7.24 -2.30
C ARG A 125 4.35 7.07 -1.19
N MET A 126 4.26 5.86 -0.67
CA MET A 126 3.45 5.56 0.52
C MET A 126 4.10 6.15 1.78
N ASP A 127 5.44 6.11 1.86
CA ASP A 127 6.22 6.89 2.83
C ASP A 127 6.90 8.07 2.10
N PRO A 128 6.39 9.31 2.25
CA PRO A 128 6.97 10.49 1.63
C PRO A 128 8.38 10.85 2.14
N ALA A 129 8.81 10.31 3.30
CA ALA A 129 10.09 10.62 3.91
C ALA A 129 11.26 9.81 3.32
N ALA A 130 10.98 8.70 2.62
CA ALA A 130 11.99 7.78 2.12
C ALA A 130 11.84 7.46 0.63
N GLY A 131 12.90 6.92 0.03
CA GLY A 131 12.87 6.39 -1.33
C GLY A 131 12.80 7.43 -2.44
N GLN A 132 12.57 6.94 -3.66
CA GLN A 132 12.55 7.71 -4.89
C GLN A 132 11.10 7.99 -5.33
N SER A 133 10.76 9.24 -5.68
CA SER A 133 9.42 9.55 -6.21
C SER A 133 9.21 8.99 -7.62
N ALA A 134 7.96 8.91 -8.08
CA ALA A 134 7.65 8.53 -9.46
C ALA A 134 8.25 9.51 -10.48
N ALA A 135 8.31 10.81 -10.17
CA ALA A 135 8.99 11.81 -10.99
C ALA A 135 10.49 11.52 -11.11
N ASP A 136 11.14 11.19 -9.99
CA ASP A 136 12.58 10.88 -9.96
C ASP A 136 12.87 9.57 -10.71
N LEU A 137 12.03 8.54 -10.54
CA LEU A 137 12.13 7.28 -11.26
C LEU A 137 12.04 7.52 -12.78
N LEU A 138 11.06 8.31 -13.21
CA LEU A 138 10.90 8.69 -14.61
C LEU A 138 12.01 9.62 -15.12
N ALA A 139 12.78 10.27 -14.26
CA ALA A 139 13.91 11.08 -14.68
C ALA A 139 15.10 10.22 -15.13
N VAL A 140 15.32 9.06 -14.48
CA VAL A 140 16.54 8.25 -14.65
C VAL A 140 16.33 6.95 -15.45
N CYS A 141 15.16 6.33 -15.36
CA CYS A 141 14.90 5.00 -15.94
C CYS A 141 14.93 5.02 -17.48
N ASN A 142 15.68 4.13 -18.15
CA ASN A 142 15.76 4.15 -19.62
C ASN A 142 14.46 3.64 -20.30
N GLU A 143 14.36 3.76 -21.64
CA GLU A 143 13.13 3.36 -22.37
C GLU A 143 12.79 1.87 -22.21
N THR A 144 13.81 1.00 -22.20
CA THR A 144 13.64 -0.45 -22.07
C THR A 144 13.17 -0.82 -20.68
N GLU A 145 13.85 -0.32 -19.65
CA GLU A 145 13.49 -0.52 -18.25
C GLU A 145 12.06 -0.03 -17.98
N LEU A 146 11.71 1.16 -18.46
CA LEU A 146 10.36 1.72 -18.26
C LEU A 146 9.30 0.90 -18.99
N ALA A 147 9.60 0.38 -20.19
CA ALA A 147 8.68 -0.49 -20.90
C ALA A 147 8.50 -1.83 -20.18
N GLU A 148 9.57 -2.41 -19.62
CA GLU A 148 9.50 -3.64 -18.84
C GLU A 148 8.70 -3.44 -17.55
N LEU A 149 8.93 -2.34 -16.85
CA LEU A 149 8.20 -1.93 -15.64
C LEU A 149 6.69 -1.80 -15.93
N ILE A 150 6.31 -1.00 -16.94
CA ILE A 150 4.90 -0.79 -17.31
C ILE A 150 4.25 -2.10 -17.77
N LYS A 151 4.97 -2.96 -18.48
CA LYS A 151 4.48 -4.26 -18.92
C LYS A 151 4.29 -5.21 -17.73
N ARG A 152 5.27 -5.29 -16.83
CA ARG A 152 5.30 -6.26 -15.73
C ARG A 152 4.29 -5.92 -14.65
N TYR A 153 4.26 -4.67 -14.20
CA TYR A 153 3.44 -4.25 -13.06
C TYR A 153 2.08 -3.66 -13.48
N GLY A 154 1.97 -3.12 -14.70
CA GLY A 154 0.73 -2.58 -15.22
C GLY A 154 0.00 -3.50 -16.20
N GLU A 155 0.63 -4.60 -16.64
CA GLU A 155 0.08 -5.51 -17.66
C GLU A 155 -0.37 -4.78 -18.95
N GLU A 156 0.29 -3.67 -19.28
CA GLU A 156 -0.11 -2.81 -20.40
C GLU A 156 0.58 -3.25 -21.70
N ARG A 157 -0.23 -3.71 -22.66
CA ARG A 157 0.25 -4.20 -23.97
C ARG A 157 1.05 -3.15 -24.74
N GLN A 158 0.71 -1.86 -24.57
CA GLN A 158 1.35 -0.76 -25.27
C GLN A 158 2.54 -0.15 -24.51
N ALA A 159 3.10 -0.88 -23.53
CA ALA A 159 4.18 -0.41 -22.66
C ALA A 159 5.34 0.24 -23.42
N ARG A 160 5.85 -0.38 -24.50
CA ARG A 160 6.95 0.18 -25.31
C ARG A 160 6.60 1.55 -25.92
N ARG A 161 5.38 1.70 -26.43
CA ARG A 161 4.90 2.96 -27.03
C ARG A 161 4.78 4.06 -25.99
N ILE A 162 4.27 3.71 -24.80
CA ILE A 162 4.10 4.63 -23.68
C ILE A 162 5.46 5.05 -23.12
N ALA A 163 6.35 4.09 -22.87
CA ALA A 163 7.71 4.34 -22.39
C ALA A 163 8.47 5.29 -23.33
N ARG A 164 8.42 5.04 -24.64
CA ARG A 164 9.00 5.95 -25.64
C ARG A 164 8.43 7.36 -25.56
N ALA A 165 7.12 7.50 -25.43
CA ALA A 165 6.46 8.80 -25.34
C ALA A 165 6.90 9.58 -24.09
N ILE A 166 6.99 8.90 -22.93
CA ILE A 166 7.51 9.46 -21.68
C ILE A 166 8.98 9.87 -21.86
N CYS A 167 9.80 8.98 -22.42
CA CYS A 167 11.23 9.22 -22.65
C CYS A 167 11.48 10.40 -23.60
N ARG A 168 10.65 10.56 -24.62
CA ARG A 168 10.72 11.70 -25.54
C ARG A 168 10.30 12.99 -24.85
N LYS A 169 9.22 12.97 -24.07
CA LYS A 169 8.73 14.16 -23.37
C LYS A 169 9.73 14.67 -22.34
N ARG A 170 10.34 13.79 -21.54
CA ARG A 170 11.30 14.21 -20.50
C ARG A 170 12.56 14.89 -21.03
N LYS A 171 12.93 14.65 -22.31
CA LYS A 171 14.03 15.37 -22.98
C LYS A 171 13.71 16.84 -23.21
N LEU A 172 12.43 17.20 -23.25
CA LEU A 172 11.95 18.56 -23.48
C LEU A 172 11.64 19.27 -22.16
N GLU A 173 10.92 18.59 -21.26
CA GLU A 173 10.56 19.12 -19.95
C GLU A 173 10.49 18.02 -18.88
N PRO A 174 10.94 18.27 -17.64
CA PRO A 174 10.81 17.31 -16.55
C PRO A 174 9.37 16.86 -16.30
N MET A 175 9.17 15.55 -16.11
CA MET A 175 7.87 14.96 -15.78
C MET A 175 7.58 15.12 -14.29
N ARG A 176 6.88 16.19 -13.89
CA ARG A 176 6.67 16.55 -12.48
C ARG A 176 5.26 16.39 -11.95
N THR A 177 4.25 16.27 -12.81
CA THR A 177 2.85 16.23 -12.37
C THR A 177 2.07 15.05 -12.94
N THR A 178 1.03 14.64 -12.22
CA THR A 178 0.13 13.55 -12.62
C THR A 178 -0.61 13.89 -13.93
N GLN A 179 -1.03 15.15 -14.13
CA GLN A 179 -1.62 15.58 -15.41
C GLN A 179 -0.59 15.63 -16.55
N GLY A 180 0.67 15.98 -16.25
CA GLY A 180 1.76 15.91 -17.22
C GLY A 180 1.91 14.49 -17.77
N LEU A 181 1.95 13.49 -16.88
CA LEU A 181 2.03 12.09 -17.25
C LEU A 181 0.78 11.65 -18.01
N ARG A 182 -0.41 12.04 -17.54
CA ARG A 182 -1.70 11.76 -18.20
C ARG A 182 -1.69 12.24 -19.66
N ARG A 183 -1.27 13.48 -19.91
CA ARG A 183 -1.21 14.07 -21.26
C ARG A 183 -0.30 13.27 -22.19
N VAL A 184 0.85 12.81 -21.70
CA VAL A 184 1.76 11.98 -22.50
C VAL A 184 1.15 10.62 -22.83
N VAL A 185 0.54 9.95 -21.86
CA VAL A 185 -0.14 8.67 -22.09
C VAL A 185 -1.29 8.86 -23.10
N ALA A 186 -2.09 9.92 -22.94
CA ALA A 186 -3.18 10.26 -23.85
C ALA A 186 -2.70 10.53 -25.29
N ALA A 187 -1.56 11.21 -25.46
CA ALA A 187 -0.96 11.47 -26.77
C ALA A 187 -0.53 10.20 -27.51
N THR A 188 -0.42 9.06 -26.81
CA THR A 188 -0.22 7.78 -27.50
C THR A 188 -1.46 7.31 -28.23
N GLN A 189 -2.66 7.83 -27.93
CA GLN A 189 -3.96 7.36 -28.43
C GLN A 189 -4.23 5.90 -28.04
N PRO A 190 -4.37 5.57 -26.74
CA PRO A 190 -4.81 4.25 -26.32
C PRO A 190 -6.31 4.06 -26.61
N GLN A 191 -6.74 2.82 -26.84
CA GLN A 191 -8.17 2.50 -27.05
C GLN A 191 -9.04 2.86 -25.83
N MET A 192 -8.52 2.63 -24.62
CA MET A 192 -9.24 2.88 -23.36
C MET A 192 -8.34 3.71 -22.42
N LEU A 193 -8.38 5.04 -22.56
CA LEU A 193 -7.47 5.94 -21.85
C LEU A 193 -7.45 5.71 -20.34
N ASN A 194 -8.60 5.69 -19.66
CA ASN A 194 -8.65 5.52 -18.21
C ASN A 194 -8.09 4.16 -17.76
N LYS A 195 -8.32 3.09 -18.54
CA LYS A 195 -7.76 1.76 -18.24
C LYS A 195 -6.24 1.75 -18.41
N THR A 196 -5.72 2.38 -19.46
CA THR A 196 -4.27 2.52 -19.67
C THR A 196 -3.63 3.41 -18.61
N LEU A 197 -4.28 4.51 -18.19
CA LEU A 197 -3.80 5.35 -17.10
C LEU A 197 -3.74 4.59 -15.78
N ALA A 198 -4.80 3.86 -15.42
CA ALA A 198 -4.82 3.02 -14.23
C ALA A 198 -3.64 2.04 -14.21
N ARG A 199 -3.36 1.37 -15.33
CA ARG A 199 -2.23 0.44 -15.48
C ARG A 199 -0.86 1.11 -15.37
N VAL A 200 -0.67 2.28 -15.99
CA VAL A 200 0.59 3.02 -15.92
C VAL A 200 0.84 3.53 -14.50
N PHE A 201 -0.18 4.10 -13.85
CA PHE A 201 -0.09 4.60 -12.48
C PHE A 201 0.15 3.45 -11.50
N GLN A 202 -0.56 2.32 -11.65
CA GLN A 202 -0.31 1.09 -10.89
C GLN A 202 1.14 0.61 -11.06
N ALA A 203 1.66 0.60 -12.29
CA ALA A 203 3.01 0.12 -12.54
C ALA A 203 4.08 0.97 -11.84
N LEU A 204 3.93 2.31 -11.92
CA LEU A 204 4.81 3.24 -11.24
C LEU A 204 4.69 3.13 -9.72
N ARG A 205 3.47 3.02 -9.20
CA ARG A 205 3.21 2.84 -7.76
C ARG A 205 3.90 1.59 -7.21
N ILE A 206 3.73 0.45 -7.89
CA ILE A 206 4.35 -0.82 -7.50
C ILE A 206 5.88 -0.70 -7.49
N ALA A 207 6.45 -0.04 -8.50
CA ALA A 207 7.90 0.13 -8.61
C ALA A 207 8.47 1.09 -7.56
N VAL A 208 7.80 2.23 -7.33
CA VAL A 208 8.22 3.25 -6.35
C VAL A 208 8.23 2.69 -4.93
N ASN A 209 7.26 1.84 -4.60
CA ASN A 209 7.05 1.33 -3.24
C ASN A 209 7.56 -0.10 -3.02
N ASP A 210 8.24 -0.68 -4.03
CA ASP A 210 8.64 -2.09 -4.08
C ASP A 210 7.54 -3.05 -3.58
N GLU A 211 6.28 -2.83 -4.01
CA GLU A 211 5.12 -3.47 -3.36
C GLU A 211 5.21 -5.00 -3.37
N LEU A 212 5.70 -5.60 -4.46
CA LEU A 212 5.85 -7.05 -4.56
C LEU A 212 7.02 -7.59 -3.75
N GLY A 213 8.12 -6.84 -3.63
CA GLY A 213 9.25 -7.20 -2.77
C GLY A 213 8.85 -7.16 -1.29
N GLN A 214 8.18 -6.08 -0.89
CA GLN A 214 7.61 -5.89 0.44
C GLN A 214 6.59 -6.97 0.78
N LEU A 215 5.67 -7.29 -0.13
CA LEU A 215 4.69 -8.36 0.06
C LEU A 215 5.39 -9.72 0.27
N LYS A 216 6.36 -10.05 -0.57
CA LYS A 216 7.09 -11.31 -0.45
C LYS A 216 7.80 -11.41 0.90
N ALA A 217 8.52 -10.37 1.32
CA ALA A 217 9.19 -10.33 2.60
C ALA A 217 8.20 -10.43 3.78
N GLY A 218 7.10 -9.67 3.71
CA GLY A 218 6.04 -9.66 4.71
C GLY A 218 5.36 -11.02 4.87
N LEU A 219 5.01 -11.70 3.78
CA LEU A 219 4.40 -13.04 3.84
C LEU A 219 5.35 -14.06 4.48
N HIS A 220 6.64 -14.02 4.16
CA HIS A 220 7.63 -14.89 4.80
C HIS A 220 7.74 -14.63 6.30
N ALA A 221 7.81 -13.35 6.71
CA ALA A 221 7.85 -12.97 8.11
C ALA A 221 6.57 -13.39 8.86
N ALA A 222 5.40 -13.09 8.30
CA ALA A 222 4.11 -13.45 8.88
C ALA A 222 3.99 -14.95 9.16
N VAL A 223 4.36 -15.80 8.18
CA VAL A 223 4.33 -17.26 8.37
C VAL A 223 5.26 -17.71 9.49
N SER A 224 6.44 -17.10 9.65
CA SER A 224 7.36 -17.44 10.75
C SER A 224 6.89 -16.99 12.13
N MET A 225 6.01 -15.99 12.18
CA MET A 225 5.51 -15.38 13.42
C MET A 225 4.20 -16.02 13.89
N LEU A 226 3.47 -16.71 13.00
CA LEU A 226 2.20 -17.36 13.33
C LEU A 226 2.41 -18.58 14.24
N LYS A 227 1.54 -18.70 15.24
CA LYS A 227 1.45 -19.90 16.07
C LYS A 227 0.82 -21.06 15.28
N PRO A 228 1.04 -22.34 15.67
CA PRO A 228 0.27 -23.45 15.13
C PRO A 228 -1.24 -23.18 15.21
N GLY A 229 -1.95 -23.30 14.08
CA GLY A 229 -3.38 -22.98 13.99
C GLY A 229 -3.71 -21.49 13.79
N GLY A 230 -2.72 -20.60 13.82
CA GLY A 230 -2.89 -19.19 13.46
C GLY A 230 -3.22 -19.02 11.98
N ARG A 231 -3.83 -17.88 11.63
CA ARG A 231 -4.33 -17.62 10.28
C ARG A 231 -3.68 -16.41 9.61
N LEU A 232 -3.52 -16.49 8.31
CA LEU A 232 -3.05 -15.41 7.46
C LEU A 232 -4.17 -15.06 6.48
N ALA A 233 -4.62 -13.81 6.48
CA ALA A 233 -5.57 -13.27 5.51
C ALA A 233 -4.87 -12.25 4.63
N VAL A 234 -5.09 -12.35 3.31
CA VAL A 234 -4.57 -11.41 2.31
C VAL A 234 -5.72 -11.04 1.38
N ILE A 235 -5.97 -9.74 1.21
CA ILE A 235 -6.91 -9.15 0.25
C ILE A 235 -6.11 -8.56 -0.92
#